data_AF-A0A388SGL4-F1
#
_entry.id   AF-A0A388SGL4-F1
#
_cell.length_a   1.000
_cell.length_b   1.000
_cell.length_c   1.000
_cell.angle_alpha   90.00
_cell.angle_beta   90.00
_cell.angle_gamma   90.00
#
_symmetry.space_group_name_H-M   'P 1'
#
loop_
_entity.id
_entity.type
_entity.pdbx_description
1 polymer ?
#
loop_
_entity_poly.entity_id
_entity_poly.type
_entity_poly.pdbx_seq_one_letter_code
_entity_poly.pdbx_strand_id
1 'polypeptide(L)'
;MIVEIACIAVGVPAGYLLRTRPAVVGAVDRLTTWSIYALLFLLGLSLGSDDGLVAQAGDIGLRAVVISMASLAGSVAAGWLLQHVLLRGALDGPTAPGKDARPAMAAVPADPAANAGEARHEG
;
A
#
# COMPACT_ATOMS: atom_id res chain seq x y z
N MET A 1 -3.83 -7.27 24.66
CA MET A 1 -4.96 -6.32 24.77
C MET A 1 -4.52 -4.93 25.25
N ILE A 2 -4.49 -4.59 26.56
CA ILE A 2 -4.15 -3.21 27.00
C ILE A 2 -2.74 -2.79 26.53
N VAL A 3 -1.76 -3.69 26.62
CA VAL A 3 -0.38 -3.42 26.18
C VAL A 3 -0.31 -3.17 24.67
N GLU A 4 -1.09 -3.89 23.87
CA GLU A 4 -1.10 -3.71 22.42
C GLU A 4 -1.72 -2.38 22.03
N ILE A 5 -2.85 -2.03 22.66
CA ILE A 5 -3.50 -0.73 22.47
C ILE A 5 -2.56 0.39 22.88
N ALA A 6 -1.88 0.27 24.02
CA ALA A 6 -0.89 1.24 24.49
C ALA A 6 0.29 1.35 23.51
N CYS A 7 0.78 0.22 22.99
CA CYS A 7 1.88 0.20 22.04
C CYS A 7 1.52 0.88 20.72
N ILE A 8 0.28 0.70 20.23
CA ILE A 8 -0.24 1.41 19.05
C ILE A 8 -0.39 2.91 19.36
N ALA A 9 -0.99 3.25 20.51
CA ALA A 9 -1.24 4.63 20.93
C ALA A 9 0.06 5.44 21.04
N VAL A 10 1.16 4.82 21.47
CA VAL A 10 2.50 5.43 21.55
C VAL A 10 3.25 5.35 20.23
N GLY A 11 3.07 4.27 19.46
CA GLY A 11 3.73 4.05 18.17
C GLY A 11 3.32 5.05 17.09
N VAL A 12 2.06 5.48 17.06
CA VAL A 12 1.55 6.46 16.08
C VAL A 12 2.24 7.83 16.21
N PRO A 13 2.26 8.51 17.38
CA PRO A 13 2.95 9.78 17.52
C PRO A 13 4.47 9.65 17.35
N ALA A 14 5.06 8.54 17.83
CA ALA A 14 6.48 8.27 17.63
C ALA A 14 6.83 8.13 16.14
N GLY A 15 6.02 7.39 15.37
CA GLY A 15 6.16 7.26 13.92
C GLY A 15 5.93 8.56 13.17
N TYR A 16 4.98 9.39 13.63
CA TYR A 16 4.72 10.70 13.04
C TYR A 16 5.90 11.66 13.20
N LEU A 17 6.55 11.68 14.37
CA LEU A 17 7.72 12.51 14.63
C LEU A 17 8.97 12.05 13.85
N LEU A 18 9.11 10.74 13.62
CA LEU A 18 10.23 10.17 12.86
C LEU A 18 10.06 10.28 11.33
N ARG A 19 8.85 10.53 10.83
CA ARG A 19 8.53 10.63 9.39
C ARG A 19 9.28 11.78 8.68
N THR A 20 9.71 12.80 9.41
CA THR A 20 10.39 13.99 8.84
C THR A 20 11.77 13.66 8.27
N ARG A 21 12.37 12.51 8.62
CA ARG A 21 13.70 12.08 8.17
C ARG A 21 13.56 10.92 7.16
N PRO A 22 13.78 11.13 5.85
CA PRO A 22 13.64 10.06 4.85
C PRO A 22 14.60 8.88 5.07
N ALA A 23 15.78 9.13 5.66
CA ALA A 23 16.72 8.09 6.05
C ALA A 23 16.18 7.14 7.13
N VAL A 24 15.37 7.65 8.07
CA VAL A 24 14.76 6.84 9.14
C VAL A 24 13.67 5.96 8.56
N VAL A 25 12.86 6.48 7.64
CA VAL A 25 11.81 5.70 6.95
C VAL A 25 12.43 4.52 6.19
N GLY A 26 13.52 4.74 5.44
CA GLY A 26 14.23 3.66 4.75
C GLY A 26 14.89 2.65 5.69
N ALA A 27 15.37 3.08 6.86
CA ALA A 27 15.92 2.18 7.87
C ALA A 27 14.84 1.31 8.52
N VAL A 28 13.65 1.88 8.81
CA VAL A 28 12.51 1.15 9.37
C VAL A 28 11.99 0.10 8.39
N ASP A 29 11.93 0.43 7.10
CA ASP A 29 11.53 -0.52 6.06
C ASP A 29 12.47 -1.74 6.04
N ARG A 30 13.79 -1.49 5.96
CA ARG A 30 14.80 -2.57 6.03
C ARG A 30 14.74 -3.36 7.34
N LEU A 31 14.57 -2.67 8.47
CA LEU A 31 14.46 -3.31 9.78
C LEU A 31 13.20 -4.18 9.88
N THR A 32 12.09 -3.76 9.28
CA THR A 32 10.84 -4.53 9.23
C THR A 32 11.04 -5.79 8.41
N THR A 33 11.65 -5.68 7.22
CA THR A 33 11.99 -6.85 6.40
C THR A 33 12.90 -7.82 7.15
N TRP A 34 13.99 -7.33 7.74
CA TRP A 34 14.89 -8.16 8.54
C TRP A 34 14.21 -8.79 9.75
N SER A 35 13.33 -8.04 10.42
CA SER A 35 12.55 -8.55 11.56
C SER A 35 11.60 -9.66 11.12
N ILE A 36 10.91 -9.51 9.98
CA ILE A 36 10.05 -10.58 9.46
C ILE A 36 10.87 -11.85 9.22
N TYR A 37 12.04 -11.74 8.58
CA TYR A 37 12.91 -12.91 8.38
C TYR A 37 13.38 -13.53 9.71
N ALA A 38 13.82 -12.71 10.65
CA ALA A 38 14.25 -13.18 11.96
C ALA A 38 13.10 -13.85 12.73
N LEU A 39 11.91 -13.25 12.74
CA LEU A 39 10.73 -13.76 13.41
C LEU A 39 10.24 -15.06 12.76
N LEU A 40 10.23 -15.15 11.42
CA LEU A 40 9.88 -16.39 10.71
C LEU A 40 10.90 -17.50 10.98
N PHE A 41 12.19 -17.16 11.05
CA PHE A 41 13.25 -18.11 11.38
C PHE A 41 13.12 -18.62 12.82
N LEU A 42 12.96 -17.72 13.79
CA LEU A 42 12.74 -18.06 15.20
C LEU A 42 11.46 -18.87 15.38
N LEU A 43 10.38 -18.50 14.68
CA LEU A 43 9.13 -19.25 14.69
C LEU A 43 9.35 -20.68 14.17
N GLY A 44 10.04 -20.84 13.04
CA GLY A 44 10.40 -22.14 12.50
C GLY A 44 11.25 -22.97 13.45
N LEU A 45 12.22 -22.35 14.12
CA LEU A 45 13.07 -23.01 15.12
C LEU A 45 12.26 -23.46 16.34
N SER A 46 11.40 -22.59 16.88
CA SER A 46 10.50 -22.93 17.99
C SER A 46 9.57 -24.09 17.63
N LEU A 47 8.91 -24.01 16.47
CA LEU A 47 7.99 -25.05 16.02
C LEU A 47 8.70 -26.37 15.71
N GLY A 48 9.93 -26.31 15.17
CA GLY A 48 10.73 -27.50 14.85
C GLY A 48 11.40 -28.17 16.05
N SER A 49 11.59 -27.45 17.16
CA SER A 49 12.13 -28.01 18.40
C SER A 49 11.12 -28.80 19.23
N ASP A 50 9.84 -28.74 18.87
CA ASP A 50 8.75 -29.45 19.54
C ASP A 50 8.33 -30.68 18.72
N ASP A 51 8.88 -31.84 19.07
CA ASP A 51 8.61 -33.11 18.39
C ASP A 51 7.11 -33.47 18.39
N GLY A 52 6.35 -33.02 19.41
CA GLY A 52 4.91 -33.27 19.52
C GLY A 52 4.09 -32.46 18.52
N LEU A 53 4.50 -31.22 18.26
CA LEU A 53 3.92 -30.38 17.21
C LEU A 53 4.32 -30.85 15.82
N VAL A 54 5.59 -31.23 15.61
CA VAL A 54 6.07 -31.73 14.31
C VAL A 54 5.36 -33.04 13.91
N ALA A 55 5.15 -33.96 14.86
CA ALA A 55 4.45 -35.22 14.60
C ALA A 55 2.98 -35.02 14.20
N GLN A 56 2.30 -33.99 14.75
CA GLN A 56 0.90 -33.66 14.43
C GLN A 56 0.77 -32.66 13.29
N ALA A 57 1.87 -32.03 12.86
CA ALA A 57 1.88 -31.00 11.82
C ALA A 57 1.37 -31.53 10.46
N GLY A 58 1.45 -32.84 10.19
CA GLY A 58 0.88 -33.43 8.98
C GLY A 58 -0.64 -33.28 8.88
N ASP A 59 -1.39 -33.72 9.91
CA ASP A 59 -2.86 -33.66 9.91
C ASP A 59 -3.36 -32.23 10.16
N ILE A 60 -2.79 -31.54 11.15
CA ILE A 60 -3.16 -30.15 11.48
C ILE A 60 -2.76 -29.22 10.34
N GLY A 61 -1.58 -29.42 9.75
CA GLY A 61 -1.07 -28.61 8.65
C GLY A 61 -1.94 -28.71 7.40
N LEU A 62 -2.42 -29.91 7.04
CA LEU A 62 -3.31 -30.05 5.89
C LEU A 62 -4.63 -29.29 6.12
N ARG A 63 -5.25 -29.45 7.30
CA ARG A 63 -6.46 -28.70 7.66
C ARG A 63 -6.20 -27.19 7.66
N ALA A 64 -5.08 -26.76 8.23
CA ALA A 64 -4.67 -25.36 8.31
C ALA A 64 -4.46 -24.77 6.91
N VAL A 65 -3.85 -25.49 5.98
CA VAL A 65 -3.67 -25.05 4.59
C VAL A 65 -5.01 -24.88 3.90
N VAL A 66 -5.93 -25.84 4.04
CA VAL A 66 -7.27 -25.73 3.44
C VAL A 66 -8.03 -24.51 4.00
N ILE A 67 -8.04 -24.32 5.31
CA ILE A 67 -8.70 -23.18 5.97
C ILE A 67 -8.04 -21.86 5.55
N SER A 68 -6.71 -21.81 5.51
CA SER A 68 -5.96 -20.61 5.11
C SER A 68 -6.24 -20.25 3.66
N MET A 69 -6.23 -21.21 2.74
CA MET A 69 -6.55 -20.98 1.33
C MET A 69 -8.00 -20.52 1.16
N ALA A 70 -8.95 -21.14 1.85
CA ALA A 70 -10.34 -20.71 1.83
C ALA A 70 -10.51 -19.28 2.39
N SER A 71 -9.81 -18.95 3.48
CA SER A 71 -9.83 -17.61 4.09
C SER A 71 -9.19 -16.55 3.19
N LEU A 72 -8.02 -16.84 2.60
CA LEU A 72 -7.36 -15.95 1.64
C LEU A 72 -8.24 -15.74 0.40
N ALA A 73 -8.77 -16.82 -0.18
CA ALA A 73 -9.66 -16.74 -1.32
C ALA A 73 -10.92 -15.93 -0.98
N GLY A 74 -11.52 -16.15 0.18
CA GLY A 74 -12.67 -15.39 0.67
C GLY A 74 -12.36 -13.90 0.86
N SER A 75 -11.22 -13.56 1.46
CA SER A 75 -10.82 -12.16 1.68
C SER A 75 -10.52 -11.44 0.36
N VAL A 76 -9.86 -12.11 -0.60
CA VAL A 76 -9.60 -11.57 -1.93
C VAL A 76 -10.91 -11.43 -2.73
N ALA A 77 -11.77 -12.44 -2.71
CA ALA A 77 -13.07 -12.40 -3.37
C ALA A 77 -13.98 -11.32 -2.79
N ALA A 78 -14.00 -11.15 -1.46
CA ALA A 78 -14.76 -10.08 -0.81
C ALA A 78 -14.21 -8.70 -1.18
N GLY A 79 -12.89 -8.51 -1.20
CA GLY A 79 -12.27 -7.27 -1.67
C GLY A 79 -12.60 -6.97 -3.14
N TRP A 80 -12.58 -7.99 -3.99
CA TRP A 80 -12.94 -7.87 -5.40
C TRP A 80 -14.43 -7.56 -5.60
N LEU A 81 -15.31 -8.21 -4.85
CA LEU A 81 -16.75 -7.96 -4.88
C LEU A 81 -17.08 -6.56 -4.37
N LEU A 82 -16.41 -6.10 -3.31
CA LEU A 82 -16.55 -4.74 -2.79
C LEU A 82 -16.12 -3.71 -3.84
N GLN A 83 -15.00 -3.95 -4.51
CA GLN A 83 -14.55 -3.11 -5.63
C GLN A 83 -15.55 -3.12 -6.80
N HIS A 84 -16.12 -4.26 -7.13
CA HIS A 84 -17.02 -4.38 -8.28
C HIS A 84 -18.42 -3.84 -8.02
N VAL A 85 -18.97 -4.03 -6.81
CA VAL A 85 -20.35 -3.67 -6.46
C VAL A 85 -20.44 -2.27 -5.88
N LEU A 86 -19.52 -1.89 -4.98
CA LEU A 86 -19.59 -0.62 -4.25
C LEU A 86 -18.79 0.49 -4.94
N LEU A 87 -17.58 0.21 -5.45
CA LEU A 87 -16.76 1.23 -6.10
C LEU A 87 -17.22 1.56 -7.53
N ARG A 88 -17.84 0.63 -8.27
CA ARG A 88 -18.45 0.96 -9.58
C ARG A 88 -19.75 1.77 -9.41
N GLY A 89 -20.59 1.42 -8.43
CA GLY A 89 -21.81 2.19 -8.12
C GLY A 89 -21.54 3.62 -7.63
N ALA A 90 -20.39 3.87 -7.00
CA ALA A 90 -19.97 5.23 -6.60
C ALA A 90 -19.40 6.06 -7.77
N LEU A 91 -18.97 5.42 -8.86
CA LEU A 91 -18.49 6.10 -10.07
C LEU A 91 -19.56 6.21 -11.17
N ASP A 92 -20.63 5.42 -11.10
CA ASP A 92 -21.78 5.44 -12.02
C ASP A 92 -22.93 6.35 -11.53
N GLY A 93 -22.64 7.31 -10.64
CA GLY A 93 -23.55 8.39 -10.23
C GLY A 93 -23.42 9.66 -11.10
N PRO A 94 -24.50 10.43 -11.31
CA PRO A 94 -24.88 11.01 -12.60
C PRO A 94 -24.07 12.24 -13.04
N THR A 95 -23.93 12.36 -14.37
CA THR A 95 -23.37 13.47 -15.15
C THR A 95 -21.84 13.64 -15.06
N ALA A 96 -21.17 13.31 -16.15
CA ALA A 96 -20.06 14.11 -16.62
C ALA A 96 -20.64 15.29 -17.45
N PRO A 97 -20.92 16.47 -16.88
CA PRO A 97 -21.13 17.65 -17.69
C PRO A 97 -19.73 18.16 -18.03
N GLY A 98 -19.16 17.66 -19.13
CA GLY A 98 -17.80 18.08 -19.47
C GLY A 98 -17.20 17.53 -20.75
N LYS A 99 -17.83 16.56 -21.42
CA LYS A 99 -17.38 16.19 -22.78
C LYS A 99 -17.91 17.14 -23.86
N ASP A 100 -18.84 18.04 -23.51
CA ASP A 100 -19.59 18.84 -24.47
C ASP A 100 -19.41 20.36 -24.28
N ALA A 101 -18.55 20.79 -23.34
CA ALA A 101 -18.38 22.21 -23.00
C ALA A 101 -16.89 22.62 -22.91
N ARG A 102 -16.21 22.65 -24.07
CA ARG A 102 -15.26 23.69 -24.54
C ARG A 102 -14.24 23.12 -25.55
N PRO A 103 -14.47 23.29 -26.87
CA PRO A 103 -13.38 23.59 -27.80
C PRO A 103 -13.07 25.11 -27.85
N ALA A 104 -13.62 25.92 -26.93
CA ALA A 104 -13.58 27.38 -26.99
C ALA A 104 -12.51 28.05 -26.09
N MET A 105 -11.51 27.31 -25.59
CA MET A 105 -10.41 27.89 -24.80
C MET A 105 -9.02 27.37 -25.19
N ALA A 106 -8.90 26.73 -26.37
CA ALA A 106 -7.64 26.33 -26.99
C ALA A 106 -7.22 27.27 -28.15
N ALA A 107 -7.72 28.51 -28.15
CA ALA A 107 -7.27 29.56 -29.05
C ALA A 107 -6.90 30.80 -28.24
N VAL A 108 -5.85 30.69 -27.43
CA VAL A 108 -5.01 31.85 -27.13
C VAL A 108 -4.17 32.07 -28.40
N PRO A 109 -4.32 33.21 -29.11
CA PRO A 109 -3.48 33.50 -30.25
C PRO A 109 -2.03 33.61 -29.78
N ALA A 110 -1.15 32.78 -30.34
CA ALA A 110 0.28 32.99 -30.27
C ALA A 110 0.61 34.27 -31.03
N ASP A 111 0.88 35.35 -30.31
CA ASP A 111 1.46 36.58 -30.84
C ASP A 111 2.91 36.26 -31.28
N PRO A 112 3.26 36.40 -32.58
CA PRO A 112 4.59 36.06 -33.07
C PRO A 112 5.64 37.17 -32.89
N ALA A 113 5.39 38.22 -32.10
CA ALA A 113 6.22 39.44 -32.15
C ALA A 113 6.95 39.84 -30.85
N ALA A 114 7.20 38.92 -29.90
CA ALA A 114 7.77 39.29 -28.60
C ALA A 114 9.17 38.70 -28.25
N ASN A 115 9.90 38.09 -29.20
CA ASN A 115 11.27 37.62 -28.94
C ASN A 115 12.22 37.79 -30.14
N ALA A 116 12.41 39.03 -30.58
CA ALA A 116 13.48 39.41 -31.51
C ALA A 116 14.31 40.59 -30.96
N GLY A 117 14.49 40.64 -29.63
CA GLY A 117 15.23 41.70 -28.93
C GLY A 117 16.55 41.26 -28.29
N GLU A 118 16.84 39.96 -28.22
CA GLU A 118 17.86 39.48 -27.27
C GLU A 118 18.77 38.41 -27.89
N ALA A 119 19.55 38.82 -28.90
CA ALA A 119 20.75 38.08 -29.35
C ALA A 119 21.66 38.93 -30.26
N ARG A 120 21.85 40.23 -29.95
CA ARG A 120 23.00 41.00 -30.45
C ARG A 120 24.04 41.10 -29.34
N HIS A 121 25.29 40.76 -29.67
CA HIS A 121 26.44 40.44 -28.81
C HIS A 121 26.34 38.99 -28.31
N GLU A 122 27.15 38.05 -28.77
CA GLU A 122 28.62 38.04 -28.68
C GLU A 122 29.27 37.22 -29.83
N GLY A 123 30.45 37.65 -30.32
CA GLY A 123 31.39 36.84 -31.12
C GLY A 123 31.58 37.26 -32.56
#